data_AF-A0A7V9MV08-F1
#
_entry.id   AF-A0A7V9MV08-F1
#
_cell.length_a   1.000
_cell.length_b   1.000
_cell.length_c   1.000
_cell.angle_alpha   90.00
_cell.angle_beta   90.00
_cell.angle_gamma   90.00
#
_symmetry.space_group_name_H-M   'P 1'
#
loop_
_entity.id
_entity.type
_entity.pdbx_description
1 polymer ?
#
loop_
_entity_poly.entity_id
_entity_poly.type
_entity_poly.pdbx_seq_one_letter_code
_entity_poly.pdbx_strand_id
1 'polypeptide(L)'
;MSSAIVRPTRVRYIILALTVAAYFITYLDRVLLSNALPVIQKEFGFTLVTLGLIQSCYQWAYALFQIPGGWFGDRAGPRLAMASVVVWWSIFTIITGFSSSVTMLMICLALIGFGESGAFPIANRALSRWMLPGERGIAQGT
;
A
#
# COMPACT_ATOMS: atom_id res chain seq x y z
N MET A 1 -3.16 -13.33 -40.68
CA MET A 1 -4.27 -12.75 -39.90
C MET A 1 -3.75 -11.48 -39.25
N SER A 2 -4.17 -10.32 -39.75
CA SER A 2 -3.67 -9.00 -39.36
C SER A 2 -4.08 -8.70 -37.91
N SER A 3 -3.10 -8.57 -37.01
CA SER A 3 -3.33 -8.14 -35.63
C SER A 3 -3.79 -6.68 -35.65
N ALA A 4 -5.07 -6.44 -35.37
CA ALA A 4 -5.60 -5.09 -35.27
C ALA A 4 -4.86 -4.35 -34.15
N ILE A 5 -4.14 -3.29 -34.50
CA ILE A 5 -3.44 -2.43 -33.54
C ILE A 5 -4.51 -1.70 -32.72
N VAL A 6 -4.80 -2.23 -31.52
CA VAL A 6 -5.74 -1.61 -30.57
C VAL A 6 -5.20 -0.24 -30.20
N ARG A 7 -5.94 0.82 -30.50
CA ARG A 7 -5.55 2.19 -30.16
C ARG A 7 -5.42 2.33 -28.63
N PRO A 8 -4.32 2.89 -28.10
CA PRO A 8 -4.18 3.08 -26.66
C PRO A 8 -5.26 4.02 -26.14
N THR A 9 -6.14 3.51 -25.26
CA THR A 9 -7.22 4.27 -24.64
C THR A 9 -6.69 5.28 -23.62
N ARG A 10 -7.33 6.46 -23.53
CA ARG A 10 -7.02 7.51 -22.53
C ARG A 10 -7.13 7.02 -21.07
N VAL A 11 -7.82 5.92 -20.84
CA VAL A 11 -7.95 5.22 -19.54
C VAL A 11 -6.58 4.91 -18.90
N ARG A 12 -5.52 4.73 -19.69
CA ARG A 12 -4.15 4.50 -19.19
C ARG A 12 -3.65 5.62 -18.27
N TYR A 13 -3.97 6.88 -18.57
CA TYR A 13 -3.58 8.03 -17.76
C TYR A 13 -4.37 8.13 -16.45
N ILE A 14 -5.63 7.66 -16.46
CA ILE A 14 -6.43 7.58 -15.23
C ILE A 14 -5.84 6.51 -14.31
N ILE A 15 -5.45 5.35 -14.85
CA ILE A 15 -4.84 4.27 -14.07
C ILE A 15 -3.46 4.69 -13.55
N LEU A 16 -2.67 5.40 -14.35
CA LEU A 16 -1.44 6.03 -13.90
C LEU A 16 -1.70 6.99 -12.73
N ALA A 17 -2.67 7.90 -12.86
CA ALA A 17 -3.02 8.84 -11.80
C ALA A 17 -3.50 8.14 -10.52
N LEU A 18 -4.32 7.10 -10.64
CA LEU A 18 -4.78 6.29 -9.50
C LEU A 18 -3.63 5.55 -8.82
N THR A 19 -2.68 5.03 -9.61
CA THR A 19 -1.49 4.34 -9.08
C THR A 19 -0.57 5.31 -8.35
N VAL A 20 -0.34 6.50 -8.93
CA VAL A 20 0.44 7.58 -8.30
C VAL A 20 -0.24 8.07 -7.02
N ALA A 21 -1.56 8.25 -7.04
CA ALA A 21 -2.32 8.64 -5.85
C ALA A 21 -2.24 7.57 -4.76
N ALA A 22 -2.35 6.28 -5.11
CA ALA A 22 -2.17 5.19 -4.18
C ALA A 22 -0.76 5.23 -3.55
N TYR A 23 0.29 5.36 -4.35
CA TYR A 23 1.67 5.51 -3.85
C TYR A 23 1.84 6.69 -2.90
N PHE A 24 1.25 7.83 -3.26
CA PHE A 24 1.30 9.03 -2.44
C PHE A 24 0.61 8.80 -1.09
N ILE A 25 -0.57 8.16 -1.08
CA ILE A 25 -1.30 7.84 0.16
C ILE A 25 -0.48 6.87 1.02
N THR A 26 0.06 5.79 0.46
CA THR A 26 0.88 4.83 1.22
C THR A 26 2.13 5.50 1.82
N TYR A 27 2.71 6.46 1.11
CA TYR A 27 3.84 7.24 1.62
C TYR A 27 3.40 8.18 2.77
N LEU A 28 2.26 8.86 2.61
CA LEU A 28 1.69 9.68 3.67
C LEU A 28 1.39 8.87 4.92
N ASP A 29 0.78 7.70 4.80
CA ASP A 29 0.46 6.84 5.95
C ASP A 29 1.73 6.45 6.73
N ARG A 30 2.84 6.16 6.05
CA ARG A 30 4.14 5.92 6.70
C ARG A 30 4.67 7.14 7.45
N VAL A 31 4.60 8.31 6.85
CA VAL A 31 5.06 9.56 7.48
C VAL A 31 4.18 9.90 8.69
N LEU A 32 2.87 9.77 8.54
CA LEU A 32 1.90 10.00 9.61
C LEU A 32 2.15 9.05 10.78
N LEU A 33 2.39 7.76 10.51
CA LEU A 33 2.70 6.79 11.55
C LEU A 33 3.96 7.19 12.33
N SER A 34 5.05 7.50 11.63
CA SER A 34 6.31 7.91 12.26
C SER A 34 6.18 9.20 13.08
N ASN A 35 5.30 10.12 12.68
CA ASN A 35 5.03 11.36 13.43
C ASN A 35 4.03 11.17 14.58
N ALA A 36 3.09 10.23 14.46
CA ALA A 36 2.08 9.95 15.47
C ALA A 36 2.67 9.17 16.65
N LEU A 37 3.65 8.29 16.43
CA LEU A 37 4.25 7.45 17.48
C LEU A 37 4.76 8.25 18.71
N PRO A 38 5.49 9.38 18.57
CA PRO A 38 5.87 10.22 19.70
C PRO A 38 4.69 10.89 20.43
N VAL A 39 3.58 11.18 19.73
CA VAL A 39 2.37 11.75 20.35
C VAL A 39 1.67 10.69 21.18
N ILE A 40 1.46 9.50 20.61
CA ILE A 40 0.92 8.32 21.29
C ILE A 40 1.78 7.96 22.51
N GLN A 41 3.10 8.10 22.39
CA GLN A 41 4.02 7.89 23.52
C GLN A 41 3.72 8.81 24.69
N LYS A 42 3.50 10.10 24.44
CA LYS A 42 3.21 11.10 25.48
C LYS A 42 1.83 10.90 26.09
N GLU A 43 0.85 10.49 25.28
CA GLU A 43 -0.53 10.30 25.71
C GLU A 43 -0.70 9.05 26.58
N PHE A 44 -0.08 7.93 26.20
CA PHE A 44 -0.22 6.65 26.89
C PHE A 44 0.98 6.27 27.78
N GLY A 45 2.04 7.08 27.80
CA GLY A 45 3.24 6.84 28.61
C GLY A 45 4.07 5.63 28.17
N PHE A 46 4.02 5.27 26.88
CA PHE A 46 4.72 4.08 26.39
C PHE A 46 6.24 4.22 26.42
N THR A 47 6.93 3.09 26.63
CA THR A 47 8.38 3.04 26.55
C THR A 47 8.84 3.10 25.09
N LEU A 48 10.07 3.58 24.85
CA LEU A 48 10.70 3.56 23.53
C LEU A 48 10.76 2.13 22.94
N VAL A 49 10.95 1.11 23.79
CA VAL A 49 10.95 -0.29 23.38
C VAL A 49 9.58 -0.70 22.82
N THR A 50 8.49 -0.28 23.47
CA THR A 50 7.12 -0.57 23.01
C THR A 50 6.83 0.08 21.66
N LEU A 51 7.25 1.33 21.44
CA LEU A 51 7.11 1.98 20.12
C LEU A 51 7.88 1.25 19.03
N GLY A 52 9.11 0.81 19.34
CA GLY A 52 9.93 0.02 18.42
C GLY A 52 9.25 -1.30 18.05
N LEU A 53 8.61 -1.96 19.01
CA LEU A 53 7.83 -3.18 18.77
C LEU A 53 6.60 -2.91 17.88
N ILE A 54 5.85 -1.83 18.16
CA ILE A 54 4.71 -1.41 17.33
C ILE A 54 5.13 -1.20 15.87
N GLN A 55 6.20 -0.44 15.64
CA GLN A 55 6.73 -0.20 14.30
C GLN A 55 7.25 -1.49 13.65
N SER A 56 7.89 -2.36 14.43
CA SER A 56 8.40 -3.65 13.94
C SER A 56 7.27 -4.55 13.47
N CYS A 57 6.11 -4.58 14.15
CA CYS A 57 4.96 -5.37 13.70
C CYS A 57 4.47 -4.98 12.30
N TYR A 58 4.38 -3.67 12.02
CA TYR A 58 4.06 -3.17 10.69
C TYR A 58 5.12 -3.61 9.66
N GLN A 59 6.41 -3.43 9.97
CA GLN A 59 7.50 -3.79 9.05
C GLN A 59 7.57 -5.30 8.76
N TRP A 60 7.41 -6.15 9.78
CA TRP A 60 7.41 -7.61 9.62
C TRP A 60 6.21 -8.09 8.82
N ALA A 61 5.01 -7.56 9.09
CA ALA A 61 3.84 -7.86 8.28
C ALA A 61 4.08 -7.44 6.82
N TYR A 62 4.56 -6.21 6.60
CA TYR A 62 4.86 -5.71 5.26
C TYR A 62 5.90 -6.57 4.52
N ALA A 63 6.95 -7.01 5.22
CA ALA A 63 8.00 -7.86 4.64
C ALA A 63 7.48 -9.25 4.25
N LEU A 64 6.79 -9.92 5.18
CA LEU A 64 6.30 -11.29 4.97
C LEU A 64 5.23 -11.35 3.87
N PHE A 65 4.38 -10.32 3.78
CA PHE A 65 3.24 -10.31 2.87
C PHE A 65 3.52 -9.66 1.51
N GLN A 66 4.74 -9.23 1.22
CA GLN A 66 5.10 -8.71 -0.11
C GLN A 66 4.98 -9.78 -1.20
N ILE A 67 5.52 -10.99 -0.95
CA ILE A 67 5.49 -12.09 -1.91
C ILE A 67 4.04 -12.61 -2.11
N PRO A 68 3.28 -12.94 -1.05
CA PRO A 68 1.87 -13.33 -1.18
C PRO A 68 0.99 -12.25 -1.80
N GLY A 69 1.20 -10.97 -1.44
CA GLY A 69 0.44 -9.85 -1.97
C GLY A 69 0.64 -9.66 -3.48
N GLY A 70 1.88 -9.83 -3.96
CA GLY A 70 2.17 -9.87 -5.39
C GLY A 70 1.47 -11.03 -6.10
N TRP A 71 1.54 -12.24 -5.53
CA TRP A 71 0.85 -13.43 -6.08
C TRP A 71 -0.67 -13.27 -6.12
N PHE A 72 -1.27 -12.65 -5.11
CA PHE A 72 -2.69 -12.31 -5.09
C PHE A 72 -3.05 -11.33 -6.22
N GLY A 73 -2.20 -10.32 -6.43
CA GLY A 73 -2.29 -9.40 -7.57
C GLY A 73 -2.31 -10.09 -8.94
N ASP A 74 -1.50 -11.13 -9.07
CA ASP A 74 -1.37 -11.91 -10.30
C ASP A 74 -2.63 -12.71 -10.61
N ARG A 75 -3.27 -13.26 -9.58
CA ARG A 75 -4.45 -14.12 -9.71
C ARG A 75 -5.77 -13.34 -9.78
N ALA A 76 -5.95 -12.33 -8.93
CA ALA A 76 -7.18 -11.52 -8.86
C ALA A 76 -7.26 -10.45 -9.96
N GLY A 77 -6.12 -10.12 -10.58
CA GLY A 77 -6.00 -9.07 -11.58
C GLY A 77 -5.84 -7.68 -10.94
N PRO A 78 -5.16 -6.75 -11.64
CA PRO A 78 -4.68 -5.50 -11.04
C PRO A 78 -5.80 -4.59 -10.52
N ARG A 79 -6.96 -4.57 -11.17
CA ARG A 79 -8.09 -3.71 -10.78
C ARG A 79 -8.72 -4.15 -9.44
N LEU A 80 -9.04 -5.44 -9.32
CA LEU A 80 -9.64 -6.00 -8.11
C LEU A 80 -8.64 -6.01 -6.97
N ALA A 81 -7.38 -6.34 -7.24
CA ALA A 81 -6.34 -6.40 -6.22
C ALA A 81 -5.99 -5.02 -5.65
N MET A 82 -5.88 -3.97 -6.47
CA MET A 82 -5.69 -2.61 -5.94
C MET A 82 -6.89 -2.14 -5.12
N ALA A 83 -8.12 -2.34 -5.64
CA ALA A 83 -9.32 -1.92 -4.93
C ALA A 83 -9.44 -2.62 -3.56
N SER A 84 -9.17 -3.93 -3.49
CA SER A 84 -9.24 -4.66 -2.23
C SER A 84 -8.17 -4.22 -1.24
N VAL A 85 -6.93 -3.95 -1.70
CA VAL A 85 -5.84 -3.47 -0.85
C VAL A 85 -6.16 -2.09 -0.26
N VAL A 86 -6.64 -1.17 -1.10
CA VAL A 86 -7.00 0.19 -0.66
C VAL A 86 -8.14 0.15 0.35
N VAL A 87 -9.20 -0.61 0.07
CA VAL A 87 -10.33 -0.76 1.00
C VAL A 87 -9.88 -1.39 2.32
N TRP A 88 -9.04 -2.43 2.25
CA TRP A 88 -8.52 -3.11 3.43
C TRP A 88 -7.72 -2.16 4.31
N TRP A 89 -6.70 -1.48 3.77
CA TRP A 89 -5.91 -0.56 4.58
C TRP A 89 -6.79 0.55 5.15
N SER A 90 -7.76 1.07 4.40
CA SER A 90 -8.55 2.23 4.83
C SER A 90 -9.43 1.90 6.02
N ILE A 91 -10.00 0.70 6.06
CA ILE A 91 -10.77 0.21 7.21
C ILE A 91 -9.88 0.17 8.45
N PHE A 92 -8.68 -0.40 8.35
CA PHE A 92 -7.78 -0.50 9.51
C PHE A 92 -7.19 0.84 9.93
N THR A 93 -6.95 1.78 9.01
CA THR A 93 -6.55 3.16 9.34
C THR A 93 -7.61 3.85 10.19
N ILE A 94 -8.90 3.69 9.84
CA ILE A 94 -10.01 4.22 10.63
C ILE A 94 -10.06 3.57 12.01
N ILE A 95 -9.95 2.23 12.09
CA ILE A 95 -9.95 1.50 13.37
C ILE A 95 -8.77 1.92 14.26
N THR A 96 -7.62 2.21 13.67
CA THR A 96 -6.44 2.70 14.39
C THR A 96 -6.73 4.02 15.12
N GLY A 97 -7.54 4.90 14.53
CA GLY A 97 -7.97 6.15 15.17
C GLY A 97 -8.79 5.97 16.45
N PHE A 98 -9.40 4.80 16.67
CA PHE A 98 -10.13 4.45 17.89
C PHE A 98 -9.33 3.60 18.87
N SER A 99 -8.05 3.33 18.57
CA SER A 99 -7.24 2.44 19.39
C SER A 99 -6.76 3.13 20.68
N SER A 100 -6.97 2.46 21.80
CA SER A 100 -6.62 2.95 23.15
C SER A 100 -5.61 2.07 23.89
N SER A 101 -5.11 1.03 23.22
CA SER A 101 -4.19 0.03 23.79
C SER A 101 -3.06 -0.29 22.81
N VAL A 102 -1.86 -0.55 23.36
CA VAL A 102 -0.68 -1.01 22.61
C VAL A 102 -1.02 -2.20 21.73
N THR A 103 -1.71 -3.20 22.28
CA THR A 103 -2.02 -4.43 21.55
C THR A 103 -2.94 -4.16 20.37
N MET A 104 -3.92 -3.26 20.56
CA MET A 104 -4.83 -2.85 19.48
C MET A 104 -4.07 -2.10 18.38
N LEU A 105 -3.17 -1.18 18.75
CA LEU A 105 -2.28 -0.50 17.81
C LEU A 105 -1.42 -1.50 17.02
N MET A 106 -0.76 -2.44 17.71
CA MET A 106 0.08 -3.46 17.07
C MET A 106 -0.70 -4.32 16.06
N ILE A 107 -1.91 -4.77 16.43
CA ILE A 107 -2.76 -5.58 15.55
C ILE A 107 -3.21 -4.76 14.34
N CYS A 108 -3.71 -3.54 14.55
CA CYS A 108 -4.14 -2.68 13.45
C CYS A 108 -2.99 -2.40 12.48
N LEU A 109 -1.80 -2.12 13.02
CA LEU A 109 -0.60 -1.85 12.23
C LEU A 109 -0.07 -3.05 11.47
N ALA A 110 -0.13 -4.24 12.07
CA ALA A 110 0.18 -5.47 11.35
C ALA A 110 -0.81 -5.70 10.19
N LEU A 111 -2.10 -5.43 10.40
CA LEU A 111 -3.14 -5.59 9.37
C LEU A 111 -3.04 -4.54 8.25
N ILE A 112 -2.64 -3.31 8.58
CA ILE A 112 -2.30 -2.27 7.60
C ILE A 112 -1.07 -2.71 6.81
N GLY A 113 0.00 -3.14 7.47
CA GLY A 113 1.23 -3.62 6.83
C GLY A 113 0.99 -4.80 5.89
N PHE A 114 0.09 -5.72 6.28
CA PHE A 114 -0.41 -6.81 5.43
C PHE A 114 -1.11 -6.31 4.17
N GLY A 115 -1.95 -5.28 4.28
CA GLY A 115 -2.64 -4.69 3.11
C GLY A 115 -1.66 -3.97 2.18
N GLU A 116 -0.83 -3.10 2.75
CA GLU A 116 0.10 -2.27 1.99
C GLU A 116 1.21 -3.06 1.28
N SER A 117 1.57 -4.25 1.77
CA SER A 117 2.62 -5.08 1.17
C SER A 117 2.37 -5.42 -0.30
N GLY A 118 1.11 -5.55 -0.69
CA GLY A 118 0.70 -5.83 -2.07
C GLY A 118 0.71 -4.61 -2.97
N ALA A 119 0.65 -3.39 -2.42
CA ALA A 119 0.43 -2.18 -3.19
C ALA A 119 1.53 -1.94 -4.25
N PHE A 120 2.80 -2.05 -3.86
CA PHE A 120 3.96 -1.88 -4.75
C PHE A 120 4.02 -2.91 -5.90
N PRO A 121 4.00 -4.23 -5.65
CA PRO A 121 4.07 -5.22 -6.73
C PRO A 121 2.84 -5.17 -7.66
N ILE A 122 1.64 -4.94 -7.12
CA ILE A 122 0.42 -4.81 -7.92
C ILE A 122 0.49 -3.56 -8.81
N ALA A 123 0.93 -2.43 -8.25
CA ALA A 123 1.09 -1.16 -8.96
C ALA A 123 2.08 -1.24 -10.11
N ASN A 124 3.28 -1.79 -9.86
CA ASN A 124 4.30 -1.98 -10.89
C ASN A 124 3.79 -2.86 -12.04
N ARG A 125 3.03 -3.92 -11.72
CA ARG A 125 2.42 -4.79 -12.73
C ARG A 125 1.28 -4.12 -13.49
N ALA A 126 0.46 -3.30 -12.81
CA ALA A 126 -0.57 -2.50 -13.46
C ALA A 126 0.06 -1.51 -14.45
N LEU A 127 1.10 -0.79 -14.05
CA LEU A 127 1.80 0.15 -14.93
C LEU A 127 2.44 -0.56 -16.13
N SER A 128 3.11 -1.70 -15.93
CA SER A 128 3.76 -2.42 -17.04
C SER A 128 2.76 -2.98 -18.07
N ARG A 129 1.54 -3.33 -17.65
CA ARG A 129 0.46 -3.79 -18.53
C ARG A 129 -0.25 -2.65 -19.29
N TRP A 130 -0.41 -1.49 -18.66
CA TRP A 130 -1.20 -0.39 -19.22
C TRP A 130 -0.37 0.68 -19.94
N MET A 131 0.94 0.76 -19.70
CA MET A 131 1.86 1.69 -20.35
C MET A 131 2.58 1.07 -21.54
N LEU A 132 2.77 1.86 -22.60
CA LEU A 132 3.54 1.46 -23.78
C LEU A 132 5.02 1.21 -23.40
N PRO A 133 5.74 0.29 -24.06
CA PRO A 133 7.12 -0.05 -23.72
C PRO A 133 8.07 1.15 -23.59
N GLY A 134 7.89 2.21 -24.40
CA GLY A 134 8.68 3.44 -24.35
C GLY A 134 8.23 4.48 -23.32
N GLU A 135 7.02 4.37 -22.75
CA GLU A 135 6.49 5.28 -21.72
C GLU A 135 6.66 4.70 -20.30
N ARG A 136 7.12 3.45 -20.18
CA ARG A 136 7.27 2.75 -18.88
C ARG A 136 8.30 3.40 -17.96
N GLY A 137 9.41 3.90 -18.49
CA GLY A 137 10.42 4.59 -17.69
C GLY A 137 9.84 5.82 -17.01
N ILE A 138 9.23 6.71 -17.80
CA ILE A 138 8.57 7.94 -17.32
C ILE A 138 7.47 7.62 -16.30
N ALA A 139 6.73 6.52 -16.49
CA ALA A 139 5.67 6.07 -15.58
C ALA A 139 6.19 5.47 -14.26
N GLN A 140 7.41 4.93 -14.26
CA GLN A 140 8.10 4.39 -13.08
C GLN A 140 8.97 5.47 -12.39
N GLY A 141 9.14 6.63 -13.01
CA GLY A 141 10.02 7.69 -12.52
C GLY A 141 11.51 7.48 -12.86
N THR A 142 11.84 6.68 -13.88
CA THR A 142 13.20 6.39 -14.38
C THR A 142 13.36 6.75 -15.84
#